data_AF-A0A6A4HD77-F1
#
_entry.id   AF-A0A6A4HD77-F1
#
_cell.length_a   1.000
_cell.length_b   1.000
_cell.length_c   1.000
_cell.angle_alpha   90.00
_cell.angle_beta   90.00
_cell.angle_gamma   90.00
#
_symmetry.space_group_name_H-M   'P 1'
#
loop_
_entity.id
_entity.type
_entity.pdbx_description
1 polymer ?
#
loop_
_entity_poly.entity_id
_entity_poly.type
_entity_poly.pdbx_seq_one_letter_code
_entity_poly.pdbx_strand_id
1 'polypeptide(L)'
;MQDEYSEAKSLLTEAKTRFKKVGDRLGAAQCIQSLGDICTMQDEYSEAKSLLTEAKTQFEKVGDQLGAAKCIQSLGDICRMQDEYAEAKSLLTEAKTQFEKVGNQLGAAPCIRSLGDICRMQDEYYEAKSLLTEAKTQFEKVGDQLGAAQC
;
A
#
# COMPACT_ATOMS: atom_id res chain seq x y z
N MET A 1 22.43 1.39 3.31
CA MET A 1 21.08 0.81 3.22
C MET A 1 20.58 0.24 4.56
N GLN A 2 21.20 -0.81 5.14
CA GLN A 2 20.69 -1.36 6.41
C GLN A 2 20.86 -0.41 7.61
N ASP A 3 21.95 0.35 7.66
CA ASP A 3 22.16 1.41 8.66
C ASP A 3 21.21 2.61 8.47
N GLU A 4 20.84 2.91 7.22
CA GLU A 4 19.89 4.00 6.91
C GLU A 4 18.46 3.62 7.30
N TYR A 5 18.06 2.35 7.13
CA TYR A 5 16.75 1.87 7.58
C TYR A 5 16.63 1.83 9.10
N SER A 6 17.68 1.46 9.83
CA SER A 6 17.67 1.46 11.29
C SER A 6 17.59 2.88 11.84
N GLU A 7 18.31 3.84 11.25
CA GLU A 7 18.20 5.26 11.56
C GLU A 7 16.78 5.79 11.26
N ALA A 8 16.23 5.50 10.07
CA ALA A 8 14.88 5.92 9.69
C ALA A 8 13.81 5.37 10.64
N LYS A 9 13.90 4.09 11.03
CA LYS A 9 13.00 3.47 12.02
C LYS A 9 13.08 4.15 13.39
N SER A 10 14.28 4.51 13.82
CA SER A 10 14.49 5.25 15.08
C SER A 10 13.82 6.63 15.03
N LEU A 11 14.09 7.41 13.98
CA LEU A 11 13.51 8.74 13.78
C LEU A 11 11.99 8.70 13.68
N LEU A 12 11.42 7.75 12.95
CA LEU A 12 9.97 7.57 12.84
C LEU A 12 9.33 7.15 14.17
N THR A 13 10.01 6.33 14.97
CA THR A 13 9.54 5.93 16.31
C THR A 13 9.51 7.12 17.27
N GLU A 14 10.54 7.98 17.21
CA GLU A 14 10.58 9.21 17.98
C GLU A 14 9.49 10.18 17.52
N ALA A 15 9.34 10.39 16.20
CA ALA A 15 8.31 11.25 15.62
C ALA A 15 6.90 10.78 16.02
N LYS A 16 6.60 9.48 15.90
CA LYS A 16 5.35 8.87 16.39
C LYS A 16 5.08 9.23 17.85
N THR A 17 6.10 9.15 18.70
CA THR A 17 5.97 9.46 20.13
C THR A 17 5.68 10.96 20.34
N ARG A 18 6.35 11.84 19.60
CA ARG A 18 6.13 13.28 19.66
C ARG A 18 4.72 13.66 19.17
N PHE A 19 4.26 13.12 18.04
CA PHE A 19 2.91 13.31 17.52
C PHE A 19 1.83 12.83 18.50
N LYS A 20 2.00 11.64 19.10
CA LYS A 20 1.11 11.15 20.15
C LYS A 20 1.05 12.10 21.36
N LYS A 21 2.17 12.67 21.80
CA LYS A 21 2.23 13.61 22.94
C LYS A 21 1.50 14.93 22.66
N VAL A 22 1.56 15.43 21.43
CA VAL A 22 0.85 16.67 21.03
C VAL A 22 -0.59 16.43 20.57
N GLY A 23 -1.07 15.18 20.62
CA GLY A 23 -2.43 14.82 20.22
C GLY A 23 -2.66 14.71 18.71
N ASP A 24 -1.60 14.79 17.90
CA ASP A 24 -1.68 14.61 16.45
C ASP A 24 -1.75 13.12 16.10
N ARG A 25 -2.98 12.63 15.98
CA ARG A 25 -3.24 11.22 15.64
C ARG A 25 -2.93 10.89 14.19
N LEU A 26 -3.08 11.86 13.28
CA LEU A 26 -2.81 11.67 11.86
C LEU A 26 -1.31 11.53 11.61
N GLY A 27 -0.50 12.44 12.15
CA GLY A 27 0.96 12.35 12.07
C GLY A 27 1.50 11.06 12.71
N ALA A 28 0.91 10.64 13.84
CA ALA A 28 1.26 9.36 14.44
C ALA A 28 0.92 8.15 13.54
N ALA A 29 -0.23 8.16 12.86
CA ALA A 29 -0.63 7.10 11.93
C ALA A 29 0.30 7.04 10.71
N GLN A 30 0.67 8.18 10.15
CA GLN A 30 1.62 8.29 9.04
C GLN A 30 2.99 7.71 9.41
N CYS A 31 3.50 8.00 10.62
CA CYS A 31 4.74 7.38 11.08
C CYS A 31 4.65 5.85 11.19
N ILE A 32 3.51 5.31 11.64
CA ILE A 32 3.30 3.86 11.74
C ILE A 32 3.26 3.23 10.35
N GLN A 33 2.56 3.86 9.39
CA GLN A 33 2.54 3.43 8.00
C GLN A 33 3.97 3.37 7.43
N SER A 34 4.76 4.43 7.56
CA SER A 34 6.14 4.45 7.06
C SER A 34 7.04 3.41 7.71
N LEU A 35 6.86 3.13 9.01
CA LEU A 35 7.56 2.01 9.66
C LEU A 35 7.19 0.68 9.03
N GLY A 36 5.90 0.47 8.75
CA GLY A 36 5.40 -0.72 8.06
C GLY A 36 6.01 -0.87 6.66
N ASP A 37 6.04 0.21 5.88
CA ASP A 37 6.62 0.22 4.54
C ASP A 37 8.13 -0.10 4.57
N ILE A 38 8.87 0.42 5.54
CA ILE A 38 10.29 0.07 5.72
C ILE A 38 10.44 -1.42 6.05
N CYS A 39 9.63 -1.96 6.96
CA CYS A 39 9.65 -3.40 7.27
C CYS A 39 9.35 -4.23 6.01
N THR A 40 8.43 -3.79 5.15
CA THR A 40 8.17 -4.42 3.85
C THR A 40 9.41 -4.43 2.96
N MET A 41 10.13 -3.30 2.86
CA MET A 41 11.36 -3.19 2.07
C MET A 41 12.53 -4.03 2.63
N GLN A 42 12.45 -4.45 3.89
CA GLN A 42 13.41 -5.33 4.55
C GLN A 42 12.95 -6.79 4.60
N ASP A 43 11.87 -7.13 3.91
CA ASP A 43 11.23 -8.46 3.91
C ASP A 43 10.77 -8.94 5.30
N GLU A 44 10.60 -8.01 6.25
CA GLU A 44 10.08 -8.26 7.60
C GLU A 44 8.54 -8.27 7.59
N TYR A 45 7.95 -9.14 6.76
CA TYR A 45 6.53 -9.09 6.42
C TYR A 45 5.58 -9.22 7.62
N SER A 46 5.92 -10.02 8.63
CA SER A 46 5.10 -10.16 9.84
C SER A 46 5.01 -8.85 10.64
N GLU A 47 6.13 -8.14 10.78
CA GLU A 47 6.16 -6.84 11.47
C GLU A 47 5.46 -5.77 10.62
N ALA A 48 5.70 -5.77 9.30
CA ALA A 48 5.03 -4.88 8.36
C ALA A 48 3.51 -5.02 8.42
N LYS A 49 2.98 -6.25 8.37
CA LYS A 49 1.53 -6.52 8.47
C LYS A 49 0.93 -5.98 9.77
N SER A 50 1.63 -6.16 10.89
CA SER A 50 1.21 -5.65 12.20
C SER A 50 1.13 -4.12 12.21
N LEU A 51 2.20 -3.45 11.75
CA LEU A 51 2.29 -1.99 11.69
C LEU A 51 1.24 -1.40 10.75
N LEU A 52 1.09 -1.95 9.54
CA LEU A 52 0.12 -1.46 8.55
C LEU A 52 -1.34 -1.66 9.02
N THR A 53 -1.62 -2.73 9.77
CA THR A 53 -2.93 -2.95 10.40
C THR A 53 -3.20 -1.94 11.51
N GLU A 54 -2.20 -1.62 12.33
CA GLU A 54 -2.30 -0.55 13.33
C GLU A 54 -2.55 0.80 12.64
N ALA A 55 -1.76 1.14 11.61
CA ALA A 55 -1.90 2.38 10.84
C ALA A 55 -3.28 2.52 10.20
N LYS A 56 -3.77 1.48 9.51
CA LYS A 56 -5.14 1.40 8.95
C LYS A 56 -6.19 1.76 10.01
N THR A 57 -6.10 1.11 11.17
CA THR A 57 -7.04 1.34 12.28
C THR A 57 -6.98 2.79 12.80
N GLN A 58 -5.79 3.40 12.84
CA GLN A 58 -5.65 4.79 13.27
C GLN A 58 -6.19 5.77 12.23
N PHE A 59 -5.91 5.54 10.94
CA PHE A 59 -6.47 6.33 9.84
C PHE A 59 -8.00 6.30 9.83
N GLU A 60 -8.60 5.12 9.99
CA GLU A 60 -10.06 4.98 10.12
C GLU A 60 -10.62 5.77 11.32
N LYS A 61 -9.94 5.72 12.47
CA LYS A 61 -10.35 6.46 13.68
C LYS A 61 -10.30 7.98 13.51
N VAL A 62 -9.43 8.50 12.65
CA VAL A 62 -9.35 9.94 12.34
C VAL A 62 -10.15 10.32 11.10
N GLY A 63 -10.83 9.37 10.46
CA GLY A 63 -11.62 9.59 9.25
C GLY A 63 -10.79 9.75 7.96
N ASP A 64 -9.50 9.42 7.97
CA ASP A 64 -8.64 9.45 6.79
C ASP A 64 -8.79 8.15 5.98
N GLN A 65 -9.79 8.14 5.11
CA GLN A 65 -10.06 7.00 4.22
C GLN A 65 -8.91 6.77 3.22
N LEU A 66 -8.19 7.82 2.82
CA LEU A 66 -7.09 7.70 1.88
C LEU A 66 -5.89 6.99 2.53
N GLY A 67 -5.54 7.38 3.75
CA GLY A 67 -4.51 6.70 4.55
C GLY A 67 -4.85 5.23 4.78
N ALA A 68 -6.10 4.93 5.13
CA ALA A 68 -6.58 3.56 5.30
C ALA A 68 -6.47 2.73 4.01
N ALA A 69 -6.88 3.28 2.87
CA ALA A 69 -6.77 2.61 1.56
C ALA A 69 -5.33 2.26 1.19
N LYS A 70 -4.37 3.18 1.45
CA LYS A 70 -2.94 2.92 1.24
C LYS A 70 -2.42 1.77 2.11
N CYS A 71 -2.83 1.70 3.38
CA CYS A 71 -2.45 0.57 4.24
C CYS A 71 -3.01 -0.76 3.73
N ILE A 72 -4.27 -0.79 3.26
CA ILE A 72 -4.87 -1.99 2.67
C ILE A 72 -4.10 -2.42 1.41
N GLN A 73 -3.73 -1.47 0.55
CA GLN A 73 -2.90 -1.75 -0.62
C GLN A 73 -1.56 -2.38 -0.22
N SER A 74 -0.82 -1.77 0.71
CA SER A 74 0.46 -2.31 1.18
C SER A 74 0.30 -3.73 1.77
N LEU A 75 -0.77 -4.00 2.52
CA LEU A 75 -1.07 -5.34 3.03
C LEU A 75 -1.30 -6.34 1.89
N GLY A 76 -2.08 -5.96 0.87
CA GLY A 76 -2.31 -6.79 -0.32
C GLY A 76 -1.03 -7.07 -1.10
N ASP A 77 -0.16 -6.07 -1.25
CA ASP A 77 1.15 -6.22 -1.89
C ASP A 77 2.08 -7.16 -1.10
N ILE A 78 2.05 -7.10 0.24
CA ILE A 78 2.79 -8.07 1.09
C ILE A 78 2.26 -9.49 0.86
N CYS A 79 0.92 -9.70 0.90
CA CYS A 79 0.34 -11.00 0.61
C CYS A 79 0.77 -11.53 -0.77
N ARG A 80 0.82 -10.67 -1.78
CA ARG A 80 1.33 -11.02 -3.11
C ARG A 80 2.79 -11.46 -3.08
N MET A 81 3.65 -10.76 -2.33
CA MET A 81 5.06 -11.13 -2.18
C MET A 81 5.27 -12.44 -1.41
N GLN A 82 4.30 -12.84 -0.59
CA GLN A 82 4.28 -14.12 0.13
C GLN A 82 3.52 -15.23 -0.61
N ASP A 83 3.16 -15.02 -1.89
CA ASP A 83 2.37 -15.93 -2.71
C ASP A 83 0.96 -16.26 -2.15
N GLU A 84 0.44 -15.44 -1.24
CA GLU A 84 -0.90 -15.52 -0.66
C GLU A 84 -1.94 -14.87 -1.59
N TYR A 85 -2.02 -15.35 -2.84
CA TYR A 85 -2.72 -14.67 -3.93
C TYR A 85 -4.21 -14.42 -3.69
N ALA A 86 -4.91 -15.33 -3.02
CA ALA A 86 -6.34 -15.16 -2.73
C ALA A 86 -6.59 -13.98 -1.77
N GLU A 87 -5.78 -13.88 -0.71
CA GLU A 87 -5.85 -12.78 0.25
C GLU A 87 -5.39 -11.46 -0.40
N ALA A 88 -4.32 -11.52 -1.19
CA ALA A 88 -3.83 -10.37 -1.95
C ALA A 88 -4.91 -9.81 -2.89
N LYS A 89 -5.58 -10.66 -3.68
CA LYS A 89 -6.68 -10.25 -4.58
C LYS A 89 -7.82 -9.58 -3.79
N SER A 90 -8.19 -10.13 -2.63
CA SER A 90 -9.23 -9.54 -1.76
C SER A 90 -8.84 -8.14 -1.28
N LEU A 91 -7.64 -7.99 -0.70
CA LEU A 91 -7.15 -6.72 -0.15
C LEU A 91 -6.96 -5.67 -1.24
N LEU A 92 -6.36 -6.02 -2.38
CA LEU A 92 -6.13 -5.08 -3.49
C LEU A 92 -7.45 -4.62 -4.12
N THR A 93 -8.47 -5.49 -4.20
CA THR A 93 -9.81 -5.12 -4.67
C THR A 93 -10.50 -4.17 -3.69
N GLU A 94 -10.35 -4.41 -2.38
CA GLU A 94 -10.85 -3.51 -1.34
C GLU A 94 -10.17 -2.14 -1.44
N ALA A 95 -8.83 -2.11 -1.54
CA ALA A 95 -8.05 -0.87 -1.69
C ALA A 95 -8.46 -0.09 -2.94
N LYS A 96 -8.56 -0.75 -4.10
CA LYS A 96 -9.07 -0.16 -5.36
C LYS A 96 -10.42 0.52 -5.13
N THR A 97 -11.36 -0.21 -4.53
CA THR A 97 -12.71 0.29 -4.27
C THR A 97 -12.71 1.51 -3.33
N GLN A 98 -11.85 1.51 -2.30
CA GLN A 98 -11.70 2.63 -1.37
C GLN A 98 -11.13 3.87 -2.08
N PHE A 99 -10.09 3.68 -2.89
CA PHE A 99 -9.49 4.77 -3.68
C PHE A 99 -10.49 5.39 -4.66
N GLU A 100 -11.27 4.57 -5.36
CA GLU A 100 -12.32 5.05 -6.27
C GLU A 100 -13.41 5.83 -5.54
N LYS A 101 -13.86 5.37 -4.36
CA LYS A 101 -14.87 6.06 -3.54
C LYS A 101 -14.43 7.46 -3.11
N VAL A 102 -13.14 7.66 -2.84
CA VAL A 102 -12.57 8.97 -2.48
C VAL A 102 -12.12 9.78 -3.71
N GLY A 103 -12.40 9.31 -4.93
CA GLY A 103 -12.04 9.97 -6.18
C GLY A 103 -10.54 9.94 -6.51
N ASN A 104 -9.75 9.12 -5.82
CA ASN A 104 -8.31 9.00 -6.05
C ASN A 104 -7.99 7.90 -7.07
N GLN A 105 -8.13 8.23 -8.36
CA GLN A 105 -7.79 7.27 -9.43
C GLN A 105 -6.30 6.90 -9.45
N LEU A 106 -5.41 7.81 -9.01
CA LEU A 106 -3.98 7.54 -8.95
C LEU A 106 -3.63 6.45 -7.91
N GLY A 107 -4.41 6.34 -6.84
CA GLY A 107 -4.29 5.24 -5.87
C GLY A 107 -4.87 3.91 -6.35
N ALA A 108 -5.88 3.95 -7.22
CA ALA A 108 -6.50 2.74 -7.77
C ALA A 108 -5.59 2.03 -8.80
N ALA A 109 -4.83 2.78 -9.61
CA ALA A 109 -3.99 2.22 -10.67
C ALA A 109 -2.92 1.21 -10.16
N PRO A 110 -2.16 1.49 -9.08
CA PRO A 110 -1.28 0.50 -8.46
C PRO A 110 -1.98 -0.79 -8.03
N CYS A 111 -3.20 -0.70 -7.48
CA CYS A 111 -3.97 -1.86 -7.06
C CYS A 111 -4.32 -2.74 -8.28
N ILE A 112 -4.75 -2.13 -9.39
CA ILE A 112 -5.08 -2.82 -10.64
C ILE A 112 -3.85 -3.51 -11.22
N ARG A 113 -2.69 -2.84 -11.21
CA ARG A 113 -1.44 -3.43 -11.65
C ARG A 113 -1.07 -4.66 -10.81
N SER A 114 -1.10 -4.55 -9.48
CA SER A 114 -0.80 -5.67 -8.58
C SER A 114 -1.76 -6.85 -8.79
N LEU A 115 -3.05 -6.59 -9.08
CA LEU A 115 -4.01 -7.63 -9.47
C LEU A 115 -3.62 -8.32 -10.79
N GLY A 116 -3.21 -7.54 -11.80
CA GLY A 116 -2.70 -8.05 -13.07
C GLY A 116 -1.43 -8.90 -12.90
N ASP A 117 -0.52 -8.49 -12.02
CA ASP A 117 0.67 -9.24 -11.67
C ASP A 117 0.34 -10.59 -11.01
N ILE A 118 -0.66 -10.62 -10.11
CA ILE A 118 -1.14 -11.87 -9.51
C ILE A 118 -1.70 -12.79 -10.59
N CYS A 119 -2.59 -12.29 -11.47
CA CYS A 119 -3.12 -13.09 -12.58
C CYS A 119 -1.99 -13.66 -13.45
N ARG A 120 -0.94 -12.87 -13.72
CA ARG A 120 0.23 -13.35 -14.46
C ARG A 120 0.98 -14.46 -13.72
N MET A 121 1.14 -14.35 -12.39
CA MET A 121 1.77 -15.37 -11.55
C MET A 121 0.94 -16.67 -11.47
N GLN A 122 -0.38 -16.58 -11.68
CA GLN A 122 -1.31 -17.73 -11.71
C GLN A 122 -1.58 -18.27 -13.12
N ASP A 123 -0.79 -17.88 -14.13
CA ASP A 123 -0.96 -18.25 -15.55
C ASP A 123 -2.31 -17.79 -16.18
N GLU A 124 -3.00 -16.84 -15.57
CA GLU A 124 -4.25 -16.23 -16.04
C GLU A 124 -3.96 -15.09 -17.06
N TYR A 125 -3.22 -15.41 -18.13
CA TYR A 125 -2.63 -14.41 -19.03
C TYR A 125 -3.63 -13.44 -19.69
N TYR A 126 -4.84 -13.91 -20.01
CA TYR A 126 -5.88 -13.05 -20.60
C TYR A 126 -6.35 -11.98 -19.61
N GLU A 127 -6.59 -12.37 -18.37
CA GLU A 127 -7.03 -11.47 -17.31
C GLU A 127 -5.91 -10.51 -16.91
N ALA A 128 -4.68 -11.03 -16.78
CA ALA A 128 -3.48 -10.23 -16.55
C ALA A 128 -3.32 -9.12 -17.60
N LYS A 129 -3.43 -9.47 -18.89
CA LYS A 129 -3.32 -8.49 -19.99
C LYS A 129 -4.42 -7.41 -19.89
N SER A 130 -5.64 -7.79 -19.56
CA SER A 130 -6.76 -6.86 -19.40
C SER A 130 -6.47 -5.86 -18.27
N LEU A 131 -6.10 -6.36 -17.10
CA LEU A 131 -5.83 -5.55 -15.91
C LEU A 131 -4.62 -4.63 -16.10
N LEU A 132 -3.52 -5.13 -16.66
CA LEU A 132 -2.33 -4.32 -16.93
C LEU A 132 -2.61 -3.23 -17.97
N THR A 133 -3.44 -3.51 -18.99
CA THR A 133 -3.86 -2.48 -19.96
C THR A 133 -4.72 -1.41 -19.31
N GLU A 134 -5.63 -1.79 -18.40
CA GLU A 134 -6.43 -0.85 -17.60
C GLU A 134 -5.52 0.03 -16.73
N ALA A 135 -4.60 -0.57 -15.98
CA ALA A 135 -3.65 0.14 -15.11
C ALA A 135 -2.80 1.13 -15.91
N LYS A 136 -2.23 0.69 -17.05
CA LYS A 136 -1.47 1.56 -17.96
C LYS A 136 -2.27 2.77 -18.40
N THR A 137 -3.50 2.54 -18.85
CA THR A 137 -4.39 3.61 -19.30
C THR A 137 -4.69 4.62 -18.18
N GLN A 138 -4.85 4.14 -16.93
CA GLN A 138 -5.05 5.04 -15.79
C GLN A 138 -3.80 5.85 -15.47
N PHE A 139 -2.62 5.23 -15.46
CA PHE A 139 -1.35 5.93 -15.24
C PHE A 139 -1.09 7.01 -16.30
N GLU A 140 -1.33 6.70 -17.58
CA GLU A 140 -1.20 7.67 -18.68
C GLU A 140 -2.13 8.87 -18.51
N LYS A 141 -3.40 8.64 -18.10
CA LYS A 141 -4.37 9.72 -17.86
C LYS A 141 -3.95 10.69 -16.76
N VAL A 142 -3.22 10.21 -15.75
CA VAL A 142 -2.72 11.04 -14.65
C VAL A 142 -1.29 11.55 -14.87
N GLY A 143 -0.69 11.25 -16.03
CA GLY A 143 0.66 11.69 -16.40
C GLY A 143 1.79 10.90 -15.75
N ASP A 144 1.51 9.77 -15.11
CA ASP A 144 2.51 8.90 -14.49
C ASP A 144 3.12 7.95 -15.54
N GLN A 145 4.17 8.43 -16.21
CA GLN A 145 4.86 7.64 -17.23
C GLN A 145 5.61 6.43 -16.66
N LEU A 146 6.06 6.50 -15.41
CA LEU A 146 6.78 5.40 -14.76
C LEU A 146 5.81 4.26 -14.45
N GLY A 147 4.66 4.57 -13.86
CA GLY A 147 3.61 3.60 -13.59
C GLY A 147 3.12 2.92 -14.89
N ALA A 148 2.92 3.71 -15.96
CA ALA A 148 2.52 3.20 -17.27
C ALA A 148 3.55 2.26 -17.90
N ALA A 149 4.85 2.51 -17.71
CA ALA A 149 5.93 1.66 -18.20
C ALA A 149 6.09 0.34 -17.41
N GLN A 150 5.56 0.30 -16.19
CA GLN A 150 5.58 -0.87 -15.31
C GLN A 150 4.38 -1.81 -15.53
N CYS A 151 3.47 -1.48 -16.45
CA CYS A 151 2.28 -2.27 -16.80
C CYS A 151 2.47 -2.97 -18.16
#